data_AF-A0A3S0Y5K3-F1
#
_entry.id   AF-A0A3S0Y5K3-F1
#
_cell.length_a   1.000
_cell.length_b   1.000
_cell.length_c   1.000
_cell.angle_alpha   90.00
_cell.angle_beta   90.00
_cell.angle_gamma   90.00
#
_symmetry.space_group_name_H-M   'P 1'
#
loop_
_entity.id
_entity.type
_entity.pdbx_description
1 polymer ?
#
loop_
_entity_poly.entity_id
_entity_poly.type
_entity_poly.pdbx_seq_one_letter_code
_entity_poly.pdbx_strand_id
1 'polypeptide(L)'
;MTGQELRQLLLEKWGRSYDVQLRRTQGKIFVQIMWKYLEQASFPLNEAEYQEHLDSIASYLNYLGGTTQVQKYIQQTRERPRLGKAVSIPLDLGERAAEWIL
;
A
#
# COMPACT_ATOMS: atom_id res chain seq x y z
N MET A 1 2.71 -6.70 -9.75
CA MET A 1 1.42 -6.03 -9.51
C MET A 1 1.49 -4.63 -10.10
N THR A 2 0.46 -4.19 -10.82
CA THR A 2 0.31 -2.81 -11.33
C THR A 2 -0.45 -1.93 -10.33
N GLY A 3 -0.47 -0.61 -10.52
CA GLY A 3 -1.28 0.29 -9.70
C GLY A 3 -2.78 -0.03 -9.82
N GLN A 4 -3.23 -0.43 -11.02
CA GLN A 4 -4.62 -0.86 -11.24
C GLN A 4 -4.98 -2.13 -10.45
N GLU A 5 -4.09 -3.14 -10.43
CA GLU A 5 -4.30 -4.35 -9.62
C GLU A 5 -4.32 -4.03 -8.12
N LEU A 6 -3.49 -3.09 -7.67
CA LEU A 6 -3.51 -2.61 -6.29
C LEU A 6 -4.84 -1.89 -5.98
N ARG A 7 -5.31 -0.98 -6.84
CA ARG A 7 -6.61 -0.32 -6.68
C ARG A 7 -7.73 -1.35 -6.56
N GLN A 8 -7.74 -2.33 -7.45
CA GLN A 8 -8.74 -3.40 -7.47
C GLN A 8 -8.73 -4.21 -6.18
N LEU A 9 -7.54 -4.57 -5.69
CA LEU A 9 -7.40 -5.29 -4.42
C LEU A 9 -8.00 -4.52 -3.22
N LEU A 10 -7.81 -3.20 -3.18
CA LEU A 10 -8.39 -2.34 -2.13
C LEU A 10 -9.92 -2.27 -2.23
N LEU A 11 -10.44 -2.12 -3.46
CA LEU A 11 -11.86 -2.09 -3.75
C LEU A 11 -12.53 -3.42 -3.39
N GLU A 12 -11.96 -4.56 -3.79
CA GLU A 12 -12.50 -5.88 -3.45
C GLU A 12 -12.49 -6.13 -1.95
N LYS A 13 -11.43 -5.70 -1.25
CA LYS A 13 -11.31 -5.95 0.19
C LYS A 13 -12.22 -5.08 1.04
N TRP A 14 -12.29 -3.79 0.73
CA TRP A 14 -12.89 -2.80 1.63
C TRP A 14 -13.89 -1.85 0.94
N GLY A 15 -14.14 -2.01 -0.36
CA GLY A 15 -15.14 -1.25 -1.12
C GLY A 15 -14.77 0.22 -1.36
N ARG A 16 -13.50 0.60 -1.19
CA ARG A 16 -13.02 1.99 -1.34
C ARG A 16 -11.61 2.03 -1.92
N SER A 17 -11.32 3.09 -2.66
CA SER A 17 -10.01 3.36 -3.26
C SER A 17 -9.10 4.08 -2.25
N TYR A 18 -8.65 3.36 -1.22
CA TYR A 18 -7.80 3.93 -0.16
C TYR A 18 -6.46 4.44 -0.69
N ASP A 19 -5.93 5.47 -0.04
CA ASP A 19 -4.54 5.89 -0.20
C ASP A 19 -3.59 4.84 0.38
N VAL A 20 -2.41 4.74 -0.22
CA VAL A 20 -1.36 3.82 0.18
C VAL A 20 -0.05 4.57 0.32
N GLN A 21 0.62 4.40 1.45
CA GLN A 21 1.89 5.06 1.72
C GLN A 21 2.98 4.04 2.07
N LEU A 22 4.20 4.32 1.63
CA LEU A 22 5.39 3.62 2.09
C LEU A 22 6.03 4.40 3.23
N ARG A 23 6.24 3.74 4.36
CA ARG A 23 6.88 4.34 5.53
C ARG A 23 8.08 3.52 5.97
N ARG A 24 9.24 4.15 6.05
CA ARG A 24 10.45 3.56 6.64
C ARG A 24 10.57 3.99 8.10
N THR A 25 10.71 3.04 9.01
CA THR A 25 10.96 3.32 10.44
C THR A 25 11.70 2.16 11.09
N GLN A 26 12.67 2.45 11.96
CA GLN A 26 13.47 1.45 12.68
C GLN A 26 14.07 0.36 11.77
N GLY A 27 14.59 0.75 10.61
CA GLY A 27 15.17 -0.17 9.64
C GLY A 27 14.17 -1.05 8.87
N LYS A 28 12.86 -0.87 9.07
CA LYS A 28 11.80 -1.63 8.40
C LYS A 28 11.01 -0.74 7.45
N ILE A 29 10.51 -1.33 6.37
CA ILE A 29 9.58 -0.69 5.45
C ILE A 29 8.17 -1.22 5.74
N PHE A 30 7.20 -0.31 5.78
CA PHE A 30 5.80 -0.62 5.97
C PHE A 30 5.00 -0.07 4.80
N VAL A 31 4.02 -0.86 4.35
CA VAL A 31 2.95 -0.41 3.46
C VAL A 31 1.78 -0.06 4.34
N GLN A 32 1.38 1.21 4.33
CA GLN A 32 0.29 1.72 5.13
C GLN A 32 -0.91 1.99 4.23
N ILE A 33 -1.98 1.22 4.42
CA ILE A 33 -3.28 1.53 3.82
C ILE A 33 -3.94 2.58 4.72
N MET A 34 -3.97 3.80 4.21
CA MET A 34 -4.48 4.96 4.94
C MET A 34 -6.00 4.91 5.00
N TRP A 35 -6.60 5.69 5.90
CA TRP A 35 -8.06 5.77 6.03
C TRP A 35 -8.72 6.76 5.06
N LYS A 36 -7.92 7.60 4.41
CA LYS A 36 -8.39 8.48 3.34
C LYS A 36 -8.52 7.67 2.04
N TYR A 37 -9.53 7.98 1.24
CA TYR A 37 -9.80 7.30 -0.02
C TYR A 37 -10.31 8.28 -1.08
N LEU A 38 -10.10 7.96 -2.35
CA LEU A 38 -10.37 8.83 -3.50
C LEU A 38 -11.80 9.38 -3.52
N GLU A 39 -12.78 8.58 -3.08
CA GLU A 39 -14.19 8.96 -3.09
C GLU A 39 -14.56 10.01 -2.01
N GLN A 40 -13.61 10.46 -1.17
CA GLN A 40 -13.84 11.56 -0.23
C GLN A 40 -13.64 12.91 -0.91
N ALA A 41 -14.55 13.86 -0.67
CA ALA A 41 -14.46 15.22 -1.24
C ALA A 41 -13.17 15.97 -0.86
N SER A 42 -12.57 15.65 0.29
CA SER A 42 -11.31 16.24 0.78
C SER A 42 -10.08 15.37 0.51
N PHE A 43 -10.17 14.40 -0.40
CA PHE A 43 -9.02 13.63 -0.82
C PHE A 43 -8.05 14.55 -1.59
N PRO A 44 -6.73 14.48 -1.32
CA PRO A 44 -5.78 15.48 -1.83
C PRO A 44 -5.38 15.29 -3.30
N LEU A 45 -5.71 14.13 -3.91
CA LEU A 45 -5.35 13.81 -5.28
C LEU A 45 -6.61 13.71 -6.15
N ASN A 46 -6.51 14.07 -7.42
CA ASN A 46 -7.51 13.71 -8.41
C ASN A 46 -7.35 12.23 -8.86
N GLU A 47 -8.25 11.74 -9.72
CA GLU A 47 -8.23 10.33 -10.15
C GLU A 47 -6.96 9.93 -10.92
N ALA A 48 -6.45 10.81 -11.80
CA ALA A 48 -5.23 10.53 -12.55
C ALA A 48 -4.00 10.50 -11.63
N GLU A 49 -3.86 11.50 -10.76
CA GLU A 49 -2.79 11.58 -9.77
C GLU A 49 -2.81 10.39 -8.81
N TYR A 50 -4.00 9.96 -8.38
CA TYR A 50 -4.17 8.77 -7.55
C TYR A 50 -3.71 7.50 -8.27
N GLN A 51 -4.05 7.35 -9.56
CA GLN A 51 -3.62 6.21 -10.34
C GLN A 51 -2.10 6.17 -10.51
N GLU A 52 -1.47 7.30 -10.87
CA GLU A 52 -0.02 7.42 -10.98
C GLU A 52 0.69 7.13 -9.64
N HIS A 53 0.10 7.61 -8.53
CA HIS A 53 0.59 7.30 -7.19
C HIS A 53 0.54 5.80 -6.89
N LEU A 54 -0.57 5.12 -7.18
CA LEU A 54 -0.65 3.67 -7.01
C LEU A 54 0.32 2.91 -7.90
N ASP A 55 0.54 3.34 -9.14
CA ASP A 55 1.53 2.74 -10.03
C ASP A 55 2.95 2.89 -9.49
N SER A 56 3.28 4.02 -8.87
CA SER A 56 4.55 4.21 -8.17
C SER A 56 4.68 3.25 -6.99
N ILE A 57 3.67 3.15 -6.12
CA ILE A 57 3.64 2.22 -4.98
C ILE A 57 3.80 0.77 -5.46
N ALA A 58 3.04 0.37 -6.48
CA ALA A 58 3.10 -0.98 -7.03
C ALA A 58 4.48 -1.30 -7.62
N SER A 59 5.11 -0.33 -8.28
CA SER A 59 6.48 -0.45 -8.79
C SER A 59 7.48 -0.69 -7.67
N TYR A 60 7.39 0.07 -6.56
CA TYR A 60 8.22 -0.17 -5.37
C TYR A 60 7.98 -1.54 -4.76
N LEU A 61 6.73 -1.99 -4.66
CA LEU A 61 6.40 -3.32 -4.13
C LEU A 61 7.00 -4.45 -4.96
N ASN A 62 6.96 -4.32 -6.30
CA ASN A 62 7.58 -5.30 -7.20
C ASN A 62 9.10 -5.30 -7.03
N TYR A 63 9.70 -4.11 -6.99
CA TYR A 63 11.14 -3.95 -6.82
C TYR A 63 11.64 -4.59 -5.51
N LEU A 64 10.92 -4.34 -4.41
CA LEU A 64 11.23 -4.88 -3.09
C LEU A 64 10.83 -6.36 -2.90
N GLY A 65 10.15 -6.98 -3.88
CA GLY A 65 9.61 -8.33 -3.75
C GLY A 65 8.45 -8.46 -2.76
N GLY A 66 7.87 -7.35 -2.29
CA GLY A 66 6.82 -7.32 -1.27
C GLY A 66 5.41 -7.60 -1.79
N THR A 67 5.22 -7.67 -3.12
CA THR A 67 3.90 -7.81 -3.76
C THR A 67 3.07 -8.97 -3.21
N THR A 68 3.61 -10.18 -3.20
CA THR A 68 2.89 -11.38 -2.73
C THR A 68 2.50 -11.27 -1.25
N GLN A 69 3.38 -10.69 -0.43
CA GLN A 69 3.13 -10.48 0.99
C GLN A 69 1.97 -9.50 1.21
N VAL A 70 1.96 -8.37 0.49
CA VAL A 70 0.88 -7.37 0.58
C VAL A 70 -0.45 -7.96 0.13
N GLN A 71 -0.50 -8.66 -1.01
CA GLN A 71 -1.72 -9.30 -1.50
C GLN A 71 -2.28 -10.29 -0.48
N LYS A 72 -1.43 -11.20 0.02
CA LYS A 72 -1.82 -12.19 1.01
C LYS A 72 -2.31 -11.55 2.31
N TYR A 73 -1.59 -10.53 2.80
CA TYR A 73 -1.97 -9.82 4.02
C TYR A 73 -3.35 -9.16 3.87
N ILE A 74 -3.57 -8.41 2.79
CA ILE A 74 -4.84 -7.71 2.55
C ILE A 74 -6.00 -8.72 2.43
N GLN A 75 -5.81 -9.82 1.71
CA GLN A 75 -6.83 -10.86 1.59
C GLN A 75 -7.19 -11.48 2.96
N GLN A 76 -6.20 -11.77 3.80
CA GLN A 76 -6.38 -12.50 5.05
C GLN A 76 -6.77 -11.63 6.26
N THR A 77 -6.35 -10.37 6.29
CA THR A 77 -6.57 -9.52 7.47
C THR A 77 -8.06 -9.21 7.69
N ARG A 78 -8.47 -9.11 8.95
CA ARG A 78 -9.79 -8.58 9.33
C ARG A 78 -9.73 -7.09 9.67
N GLU A 79 -8.53 -6.52 9.69
CA GLU A 79 -8.34 -5.10 9.92
C GLU A 79 -8.92 -4.27 8.76
N ARG A 80 -9.31 -3.04 9.09
CA ARG A 80 -9.81 -2.07 8.13
C ARG A 80 -9.19 -0.71 8.46
N PRO A 81 -8.83 0.11 7.46
CA PRO A 81 -8.44 1.49 7.72
C PRO A 81 -9.57 2.24 8.42
N ARG A 82 -9.25 3.00 9.47
CA ARG A 82 -10.21 3.81 10.25
C ARG A 82 -9.60 5.17 10.55
N LEU A 83 -10.41 6.17 10.87
CA LEU A 83 -9.93 7.52 11.17
C LEU A 83 -8.77 7.50 12.18
N GLY A 84 -7.60 7.97 11.78
CA GLY A 84 -6.39 8.00 12.60
C GLY A 84 -5.62 6.67 12.71
N LYS A 85 -6.12 5.57 12.12
CA LYS A 85 -5.48 4.25 12.15
C LYS A 85 -5.39 3.62 10.75
N ALA A 86 -4.18 3.58 10.23
CA ALA A 86 -3.85 2.85 9.00
C ALA A 86 -3.75 1.34 9.25
N VAL A 87 -4.00 0.53 8.22
CA VAL A 87 -3.58 -0.88 8.21
C VAL A 87 -2.12 -0.91 7.80
N SER A 88 -1.24 -1.33 8.71
CA SER A 88 0.21 -1.24 8.52
C SER A 88 0.80 -2.62 8.27
N ILE A 89 1.24 -2.87 7.06
CA ILE A 89 1.78 -4.15 6.60
C ILE A 89 3.31 -4.05 6.63
N PRO A 90 4.00 -4.76 7.54
CA PRO A 90 5.45 -4.83 7.50
C PRO A 90 5.89 -5.59 6.24
N LEU A 91 6.82 -5.02 5.48
CA LEU A 91 7.47 -5.74 4.40
C LEU A 91 8.66 -6.53 4.95
N ASP A 92 8.66 -7.83 4.68
CA ASP A 92 9.82 -8.68 4.90
C ASP A 92 10.67 -8.65 3.64
N LEU A 93 11.79 -7.94 3.71
CA LEU A 93 12.66 -7.70 2.56
C LEU A 93 13.65 -8.85 2.32
N GLY A 94 13.62 -9.90 3.16
CA GLY A 94 14.55 -11.03 3.12
C GLY A 94 16.03 -10.61 3.04
N GLU A 95 16.86 -11.43 2.40
CA GLU A 95 18.28 -11.13 2.15
C GLU A 95 18.51 -10.02 1.10
N ARG A 96 17.49 -9.68 0.29
CA ARG A 96 17.56 -8.57 -0.69
C ARG A 96 17.62 -7.19 -0.04
N ALA A 97 17.29 -7.10 1.25
CA ALA A 97 17.44 -5.87 2.04
C ALA A 97 18.89 -5.42 2.18
N ALA A 98 19.86 -6.34 2.10
CA ALA A 98 21.27 -6.07 2.36
C ALA A 98 21.88 -5.09 1.34
N GLU A 99 21.39 -5.06 0.11
CA GLU A 99 21.84 -4.13 -0.93
C GLU A 99 21.38 -2.68 -0.68
N TRP A 100 20.46 -2.45 0.27
CA TRP A 100 19.83 -1.16 0.56
C TRP A 100 20.03 -0.67 2.00
N ILE A 101 20.76 -1.44 2.82
CA ILE A 101 21.10 -1.10 4.21
C ILE A 101 22.46 -0.38 4.31
N LEU A 102 23.24 -0.33 3.22
CA LEU A 102 24.50 0.44 3.17
C LEU A 102 24.27 1.92 2.81
#